data_AF-A0A2W4LZJ8-F1
#
_entry.id   AF-A0A2W4LZJ8-F1
#
_cell.length_a   1.000
_cell.length_b   1.000
_cell.length_c   1.000
_cell.angle_alpha   90.00
_cell.angle_beta   90.00
_cell.angle_gamma   90.00
#
_symmetry.space_group_name_H-M   'P 1'
#
loop_
_entity.id
_entity.type
_entity.pdbx_description
1 polymer ?
#
loop_
_entity_poly.entity_id
_entity_poly.type
_entity_poly.pdbx_seq_one_letter_code
_entity_poly.pdbx_strand_id
1 'polypeptide(L)'
;MITRVAVVPNPPLLVPELVPGSVADTAGVRDAVLEAAAWLAEESEHWLAIGVHDGPRRAVPPSTRSTFAGYGVDVPVALSDEPGGEGEPDAPLPALVAGWLRGQTGATSVHV
;
A
#
# COMPACT_ATOMS: atom_id res chain seq x y z
N MET A 1 14.29 -1.44 15.70
CA MET A 1 13.29 -1.59 16.78
C MET A 1 11.94 -1.29 16.19
N ILE A 2 10.90 -2.08 16.49
CA ILE A 2 9.53 -1.78 16.03
C ILE A 2 8.88 -0.90 17.09
N THR A 3 8.43 0.30 16.72
CA THR A 3 7.88 1.31 17.63
C THR A 3 6.36 1.44 17.51
N ARG A 4 5.79 1.19 16.32
CA ARG A 4 4.35 1.18 16.05
C ARG A 4 3.98 0.05 15.09
N VAL A 5 2.75 -0.44 15.21
CA VAL A 5 2.19 -1.50 14.35
C VAL A 5 0.72 -1.17 14.08
N ALA A 6 0.31 -1.23 12.82
CA ALA A 6 -1.08 -1.15 12.41
C ALA A 6 -1.45 -2.39 11.58
N VAL A 7 -2.71 -2.81 11.67
CA VAL A 7 -3.30 -3.87 10.84
C VAL A 7 -4.40 -3.23 10.01
N VAL A 8 -4.32 -3.39 8.70
CA VAL A 8 -5.28 -2.83 7.74
C VAL A 8 -5.99 -3.97 7.00
N PRO A 9 -7.26 -3.78 6.60
CA PRO A 9 -8.02 -4.82 5.89
C PRO A 9 -7.43 -5.10 4.50
N ASN A 10 -7.72 -6.29 3.98
CA ASN A 10 -7.38 -6.65 2.60
C ASN A 10 -8.22 -5.82 1.60
N PRO A 11 -7.64 -5.22 0.55
CA PRO A 11 -8.36 -4.53 -0.55
C PRO A 11 -9.46 -5.41 -1.20
N PRO A 12 -10.44 -4.78 -1.91
CA PRO A 12 -10.36 -3.51 -2.64
C PRO A 12 -10.85 -2.24 -1.92
N LEU A 13 -11.43 -2.36 -0.72
CA LEU A 13 -12.20 -1.27 -0.09
C LEU A 13 -11.40 0.02 0.19
N LEU A 14 -10.07 -0.05 0.19
CA LEU A 14 -9.17 1.07 0.47
C LEU A 14 -8.99 2.02 -0.70
N VAL A 15 -8.95 1.51 -1.94
CA VAL A 15 -8.71 2.33 -3.14
C VAL A 15 -10.06 2.73 -3.74
N PRO A 16 -10.48 4.01 -3.67
CA PRO A 16 -11.81 4.45 -4.12
C PRO A 16 -12.14 4.04 -5.55
N GLU A 17 -11.15 4.07 -6.44
CA GLU A 17 -11.26 3.74 -7.86
C GLU A 17 -11.67 2.28 -8.07
N LEU A 18 -11.34 1.37 -7.14
CA LEU A 18 -11.73 -0.04 -7.20
C LEU A 18 -13.20 -0.28 -6.78
N VAL A 19 -13.87 0.70 -6.15
CA VAL A 19 -15.24 0.56 -5.62
C VAL A 19 -16.16 1.72 -6.02
N PRO A 20 -16.28 2.05 -7.32
CA PRO A 20 -16.95 3.28 -7.77
C PRO A 20 -18.42 3.40 -7.33
N GLY A 21 -19.12 2.27 -7.14
CA GLY A 21 -20.52 2.25 -6.68
C GLY A 21 -20.72 2.30 -5.16
N SER A 22 -19.64 2.27 -4.36
CA SER A 22 -19.72 2.14 -2.90
C SER A 22 -18.66 3.00 -2.18
N VAL A 23 -18.21 4.07 -2.84
CA VAL A 23 -17.17 4.97 -2.30
C VAL A 23 -17.60 5.57 -0.96
N ALA A 24 -18.86 5.98 -0.84
CA ALA A 24 -19.42 6.54 0.39
C ALA A 24 -19.55 5.50 1.50
N ASP A 25 -20.03 4.30 1.18
CA ASP A 25 -20.22 3.22 2.17
C ASP A 25 -18.88 2.72 2.73
N THR A 26 -17.81 2.84 1.94
CA THR A 26 -16.45 2.43 2.31
C THR A 26 -15.61 3.55 2.94
N ALA A 27 -16.13 4.78 2.98
CA ALA A 27 -15.39 5.95 3.45
C ALA A 27 -14.88 5.78 4.89
N GLY A 28 -15.72 5.34 5.82
CA GLY A 28 -15.32 5.18 7.23
C GLY A 28 -14.16 4.21 7.45
N VAL A 29 -14.10 3.11 6.68
CA VAL A 29 -12.98 2.15 6.76
C VAL A 29 -11.72 2.74 6.13
N ARG A 30 -11.87 3.42 4.98
CA ARG A 30 -10.75 4.08 4.30
C ARG A 30 -10.14 5.16 5.18
N ASP A 31 -10.96 6.01 5.78
CA ASP A 31 -10.53 7.10 6.65
C ASP A 31 -9.78 6.56 7.88
N ALA A 32 -10.30 5.52 8.53
CA ALA A 32 -9.63 4.88 9.67
C ALA A 32 -8.27 4.26 9.30
N VAL A 33 -8.14 3.73 8.08
CA VAL A 33 -6.88 3.17 7.59
C VAL A 33 -5.87 4.26 7.25
N LEU A 34 -6.32 5.37 6.65
CA LEU A 34 -5.47 6.53 6.40
C LEU A 34 -5.01 7.17 7.70
N GLU A 35 -5.87 7.25 8.72
CA GLU A 35 -5.51 7.71 10.08
C GLU A 35 -4.44 6.79 10.70
N ALA A 36 -4.63 5.46 10.63
CA ALA A 36 -3.65 4.51 11.13
C ALA A 36 -2.30 4.60 10.39
N ALA A 37 -2.32 4.82 9.08
CA ALA A 37 -1.11 5.01 8.29
C ALA A 37 -0.40 6.33 8.63
N ALA A 38 -1.14 7.42 8.82
CA ALA A 38 -0.60 8.70 9.27
C ALA A 38 0.05 8.56 10.65
N TRP A 39 -0.61 7.84 11.57
CA TRP A 39 -0.06 7.50 12.88
C TRP A 39 1.24 6.67 12.79
N LEU A 40 1.42 5.82 11.77
CA LEU A 40 2.72 5.18 11.55
C LEU A 40 3.78 6.18 11.04
N ALA A 41 3.41 7.05 10.09
CA ALA A 41 4.29 8.03 9.48
C ALA A 41 4.86 9.04 10.50
N GLU A 42 4.09 9.40 11.53
CA GLU A 42 4.55 10.27 12.63
C GLU A 42 5.78 9.74 13.37
N GLU A 43 5.98 8.41 13.38
CA GLU A 43 7.07 7.76 14.10
C GLU A 43 8.22 7.37 13.18
N SER A 44 7.90 6.93 11.96
CA SER A 44 8.89 6.50 11.00
C SER A 44 8.40 6.65 9.57
N GLU A 45 9.29 7.14 8.72
CA GLU A 45 9.10 7.22 7.27
C GLU A 45 9.50 5.92 6.54
N HIS A 46 10.01 4.91 7.27
CA HIS A 46 10.45 3.64 6.71
C HIS A 46 9.66 2.49 7.30
N TRP A 47 8.91 1.80 6.45
CA TRP A 47 7.98 0.76 6.89
C TRP A 47 8.42 -0.64 6.46
N LEU A 48 7.95 -1.62 7.23
CA LEU A 48 7.93 -3.02 6.86
C LEU A 48 6.45 -3.46 6.84
N ALA A 49 5.95 -3.80 5.65
CA ALA A 49 4.65 -4.41 5.48
C ALA A 49 4.79 -5.94 5.42
N ILE A 50 3.78 -6.64 5.91
CA ILE A 50 3.70 -8.10 5.85
C ILE A 50 2.30 -8.44 5.38
N GLY A 51 2.18 -9.29 4.37
CA GLY A 51 0.90 -9.70 3.82
C GLY A 51 0.87 -11.15 3.38
N VAL A 52 -0.34 -11.64 3.10
CA VAL A 52 -0.56 -13.00 2.61
C VAL A 52 -0.15 -13.08 1.14
N HIS A 53 0.51 -14.18 0.77
CA HIS A 53 0.88 -14.50 -0.60
C HIS A 53 0.64 -15.98 -0.87
N ASP A 54 0.02 -16.31 -2.00
CA ASP A 54 -0.32 -17.69 -2.36
C ASP A 54 0.89 -18.51 -2.84
N GLY A 55 2.02 -17.86 -3.09
CA GLY A 55 3.29 -18.46 -3.50
C GLY A 55 4.30 -18.65 -2.37
N PRO A 56 5.55 -19.04 -2.70
CA PRO A 56 6.62 -19.11 -1.71
C PRO A 56 6.90 -17.73 -1.11
N ARG A 57 7.50 -17.70 0.09
CA ARG A 57 7.89 -16.45 0.75
C ARG A 57 8.67 -15.57 -0.24
N ARG A 58 8.20 -14.34 -0.38
CA ARG A 58 8.72 -13.37 -1.34
C ARG A 58 8.90 -12.03 -0.64
N ALA A 59 10.04 -11.40 -0.87
CA ALA A 59 10.27 -10.00 -0.51
C ALA A 59 10.11 -9.14 -1.78
N VAL A 60 9.50 -7.97 -1.63
CA VAL A 60 9.36 -6.96 -2.68
C VAL A 60 10.20 -5.74 -2.29
N PRO A 61 11.20 -5.36 -3.09
CA PRO A 61 12.11 -4.28 -2.73
C PRO A 61 11.43 -2.91 -2.85
N PRO A 62 11.84 -1.88 -2.07
CA PRO A 62 11.26 -0.53 -2.15
C PRO A 62 11.43 0.16 -3.51
N SER A 63 12.34 -0.33 -4.36
CA SER A 63 12.52 0.16 -5.72
C SER A 63 11.41 -0.30 -6.68
N THR A 64 10.50 -1.18 -6.25
CA THR A 64 9.41 -1.68 -7.08
C THR A 64 8.38 -0.58 -7.38
N ARG A 65 7.99 -0.50 -8.65
CA ARG A 65 6.85 0.29 -9.12
C ARG A 65 5.83 -0.62 -9.79
N SER A 66 4.55 -0.39 -9.54
CA SER A 66 3.48 -1.22 -10.07
C SER A 66 2.19 -0.41 -10.18
N THR A 67 1.08 -1.04 -10.53
CA THR A 67 -0.23 -0.40 -10.59
C THR A 67 -1.33 -1.37 -10.17
N PHE A 68 -2.50 -0.83 -9.83
CA PHE A 68 -3.70 -1.66 -9.63
C PHE A 68 -4.33 -2.16 -10.95
N ALA A 69 -3.66 -2.06 -12.11
CA ALA A 69 -4.24 -2.40 -13.41
C ALA A 69 -4.66 -3.88 -13.49
N GLY A 70 -3.93 -4.78 -12.82
CA GLY A 70 -4.32 -6.19 -12.65
C GLY A 70 -5.64 -6.40 -11.89
N TYR A 71 -6.14 -5.35 -11.22
CA TYR A 71 -7.40 -5.30 -10.47
C TYR A 71 -8.45 -4.39 -11.14
N GLY A 72 -8.18 -3.90 -12.36
CA GLY A 72 -9.15 -3.18 -13.19
C GLY A 72 -9.05 -1.66 -13.18
N VAL A 73 -8.12 -1.05 -12.43
CA VAL A 73 -7.89 0.40 -12.43
C VAL A 73 -6.41 0.75 -12.51
N ASP A 74 -6.04 1.70 -13.37
CA ASP A 74 -4.65 2.11 -13.52
C ASP A 74 -4.25 3.17 -12.49
N VAL A 75 -4.21 2.77 -11.22
CA VAL A 75 -3.70 3.60 -10.13
C VAL A 75 -2.23 3.23 -9.90
N PRO A 76 -1.26 4.09 -10.26
CA PRO A 76 0.16 3.81 -10.09
C PRO A 76 0.55 3.81 -8.61
N VAL A 77 1.47 2.91 -8.28
CA VAL A 77 2.00 2.71 -6.93
C VAL A 77 3.52 2.62 -7.00
N ALA A 78 4.18 3.25 -6.04
CA ALA A 78 5.62 3.11 -5.82
C ALA A 78 5.87 2.75 -4.36
N LEU A 79 6.83 1.86 -4.10
CA LEU A 79 7.21 1.47 -2.74
C LEU A 79 8.24 2.44 -2.11
N SER A 80 8.71 3.44 -2.86
CA SER A 80 9.55 4.55 -2.39
C SER A 80 9.29 5.83 -3.19
N ASP A 81 9.66 7.00 -2.64
CA ASP A 81 9.71 8.27 -3.39
C ASP A 81 10.90 8.38 -4.32
N GLU A 82 11.96 7.61 -4.08
CA GLU A 82 13.17 7.62 -4.88
C GLU A 82 12.85 7.48 -6.38
N PRO A 83 13.32 8.41 -7.22
CA PRO A 83 13.07 8.37 -8.64
C PRO A 83 13.79 7.17 -9.27
N GLY A 84 13.16 6.58 -10.29
CA GLY A 84 13.62 5.31 -10.85
C GLY A 84 13.04 4.12 -10.08
N GLY A 85 13.33 2.91 -10.59
CA GLY A 85 12.73 1.68 -10.09
C GLY A 85 12.34 0.75 -11.22
N GLU A 86 12.35 -0.55 -10.92
CA GLU A 86 11.93 -1.57 -11.88
C GLU A 86 10.40 -1.66 -11.87
N GLY A 87 9.81 -1.61 -13.06
CA GLY A 87 8.39 -1.86 -13.23
C GLY A 87 8.10 -3.34 -13.01
N GLU A 88 7.23 -3.63 -12.06
CA GLU A 88 6.75 -4.97 -11.76
C GLU A 88 5.23 -5.01 -11.96
N PRO A 89 4.74 -5.41 -13.14
CA PRO A 89 3.31 -5.41 -13.43
C PRO A 89 2.48 -6.30 -12.48
N ASP A 90 3.08 -7.37 -11.96
CA ASP A 90 2.41 -8.41 -11.17
C ASP A 90 2.83 -8.40 -9.69
N ALA A 91 3.07 -7.21 -9.13
CA ALA A 91 3.38 -7.09 -7.72
C ALA A 91 2.24 -7.65 -6.84
N PRO A 92 2.54 -8.38 -5.75
CA PRO A 92 1.50 -8.93 -4.87
C PRO A 92 0.58 -7.84 -4.32
N LEU A 93 -0.71 -8.15 -4.14
CA LEU A 93 -1.70 -7.21 -3.62
C LEU A 93 -1.29 -6.50 -2.31
N PRO A 94 -0.67 -7.16 -1.33
CA PRO A 94 -0.15 -6.46 -0.14
C PRO A 94 0.88 -5.38 -0.46
N ALA A 95 1.70 -5.56 -1.50
CA ALA A 95 2.68 -4.56 -1.91
C ALA A 95 2.00 -3.35 -2.54
N LEU A 96 0.98 -3.56 -3.36
CA LEU A 96 0.18 -2.46 -3.94
C LEU A 96 -0.48 -1.61 -2.85
N VAL A 97 -1.05 -2.25 -1.83
CA VAL A 97 -1.67 -1.55 -0.68
C VAL A 97 -0.63 -0.79 0.13
N ALA A 98 0.48 -1.44 0.46
CA ALA A 98 1.55 -0.83 1.23
C ALA A 98 2.11 0.42 0.54
N GLY A 99 2.39 0.33 -0.76
CA GLY A 99 2.84 1.47 -1.55
C GLY A 99 1.79 2.56 -1.69
N TRP A 100 0.51 2.20 -1.80
CA TRP A 100 -0.58 3.18 -1.82
C TRP A 100 -0.66 3.95 -0.49
N LEU A 101 -0.66 3.28 0.66
CA LEU A 101 -0.67 3.92 1.99
C LEU A 101 0.56 4.81 2.21
N ARG A 102 1.73 4.35 1.75
CA ARG A 102 2.96 5.14 1.72
C ARG A 102 2.77 6.41 0.90
N GLY A 103 2.14 6.32 -0.27
CA GLY A 103 1.84 7.45 -1.14
C GLY A 103 0.89 8.46 -0.49
N GLN A 104 -0.16 7.99 0.20
CA GLN A 104 -1.16 8.84 0.84
C GLN A 104 -0.61 9.65 2.03
N THR A 105 0.40 9.10 2.71
CA THR A 105 0.97 9.70 3.94
C THR A 105 2.28 10.44 3.71
N GLY A 106 2.95 10.20 2.57
CA GLY A 106 4.25 10.79 2.28
C GLY A 106 5.44 10.08 2.93
N ALA A 107 5.25 8.95 3.63
CA ALA A 107 6.34 8.17 4.20
C ALA A 107 7.38 7.80 3.14
N THR A 108 8.68 7.89 3.41
CA THR A 108 9.75 7.69 2.41
C THR A 108 9.69 6.34 1.68
N SER A 109 9.62 5.21 2.40
CA SER A 109 9.65 3.89 1.76
C SER A 109 8.97 2.76 2.54
N VAL A 110 8.58 1.69 1.83
CA VAL A 110 8.04 0.46 2.41
C VAL A 110 8.69 -0.77 1.79
N HIS A 111 9.15 -1.69 2.64
CA HIS A 111 9.56 -3.05 2.25
C HIS A 111 8.41 -4.01 2.52
N VAL A 112 8.21 -5.02 1.66
CA VAL A 112 7.08 -5.96 1.76
C VAL A 112 7.60 -7.40 1.75
#